data_AF-A0A453PFP5-F1
#
_entry.id   AF-A0A453PFP5-F1
#
_cell.length_a   1.000
_cell.length_b   1.000
_cell.length_c   1.000
_cell.angle_alpha   90.00
_cell.angle_beta   90.00
_cell.angle_gamma   90.00
#
_symmetry.space_group_name_H-M   'P 1'
#
loop_
_entity.id
_entity.type
_entity.pdbx_description
1 polymer ?
#
loop_
_entity_poly.entity_id
_entity_poly.type
_entity_poly.pdbx_seq_one_letter_code
_entity_poly.pdbx_strand_id
1 'polypeptide(L)'
;MVSDIHLPMLKTFSALIYYISLSSYLCFSDCPVNFEFQNYTVITSRCKGPKYPPKDCCDSFKEFACPFNNYINDESNDCASTMFSYINLYGKYPPGLFAHECREGKLGLSCEGVPQKDVVKSGVQRARSSSLALITLMCGLVALFFQ
;
A
#
# COMPACT_ATOMS: atom_id res chain seq x y z
N MET A 1 41.42 -23.44 20.19
CA MET A 1 40.55 -23.76 19.04
C MET A 1 39.07 -23.51 19.37
N VAL A 2 38.74 -22.35 19.96
CA VAL A 2 37.35 -21.90 20.21
C VAL A 2 37.33 -20.38 20.00
N SER A 3 37.73 -19.94 18.81
CA SER A 3 37.80 -18.50 18.48
C SER A 3 37.44 -18.21 17.02
N ASP A 4 37.58 -19.20 16.13
CA ASP A 4 37.35 -19.01 14.69
C ASP A 4 35.92 -19.32 14.20
N ILE A 5 35.01 -19.80 15.06
CA ILE A 5 33.63 -20.15 14.68
C ILE A 5 32.63 -19.00 14.93
N HIS A 6 33.02 -17.97 15.69
CA HIS A 6 32.10 -16.89 16.07
C HIS A 6 32.00 -15.75 15.02
N LEU A 7 33.04 -15.57 14.20
CA LEU A 7 33.15 -14.50 13.21
C LEU A 7 32.28 -14.64 11.95
N PRO A 8 32.03 -15.84 11.36
CA PRO A 8 31.16 -15.95 10.19
C PRO A 8 29.67 -15.81 10.54
N MET A 9 29.29 -16.19 11.76
CA MET A 9 27.91 -16.03 12.26
C MET A 9 27.59 -14.55 12.50
N LEU A 10 28.50 -13.77 13.09
CA LEU A 10 28.25 -12.35 13.35
C LEU A 10 28.12 -11.52 12.07
N LYS A 11 28.88 -11.88 11.01
CA LYS A 11 28.79 -11.25 9.69
C LYS A 11 27.45 -11.55 9.00
N THR A 12 26.95 -12.78 9.10
CA THR A 12 25.61 -13.12 8.58
C THR A 12 24.49 -12.48 9.39
N PHE A 13 24.60 -12.41 10.73
CA PHE A 13 23.64 -11.70 11.58
C PHE A 13 23.61 -10.19 11.30
N SER A 14 24.77 -9.54 11.12
CA SER A 14 24.84 -8.12 10.78
C SER A 14 24.27 -7.82 9.39
N ALA A 15 24.56 -8.68 8.38
CA ALA A 15 23.95 -8.58 7.06
C ALA A 15 22.43 -8.81 7.10
N LEU A 16 21.95 -9.76 7.90
CA LEU A 16 20.52 -10.02 8.12
C LEU A 16 19.83 -8.83 8.78
N ILE A 17 20.41 -8.25 9.82
CA ILE A 17 19.86 -7.05 10.48
C ILE A 17 19.87 -5.85 9.51
N TYR A 18 20.91 -5.70 8.69
CA TYR A 18 20.97 -4.68 7.64
C TYR A 18 19.89 -4.90 6.58
N TYR A 19 19.64 -6.14 6.13
CA TYR A 19 18.56 -6.48 5.20
C TYR A 19 17.16 -6.29 5.79
N ILE A 20 16.96 -6.65 7.06
CA ILE A 20 15.70 -6.45 7.79
C ILE A 20 15.47 -4.95 8.00
N SER A 21 16.51 -4.20 8.34
CA SER A 21 16.47 -2.74 8.44
C SER A 21 16.21 -2.09 7.08
N LEU A 22 16.86 -2.54 6.00
CA LEU A 22 16.63 -2.08 4.62
C LEU A 22 15.21 -2.40 4.12
N SER A 23 14.65 -3.55 4.52
CA SER A 23 13.24 -3.89 4.25
C SER A 23 12.28 -3.01 5.05
N SER A 24 12.69 -2.53 6.23
CA SER A 24 11.95 -1.52 7.00
C SER A 24 12.06 -0.11 6.38
N TYR A 25 13.09 0.13 5.55
CA TYR A 25 13.26 1.32 4.72
C TYR A 25 12.54 1.24 3.36
N LEU A 26 11.93 0.10 3.00
CA LEU A 26 10.87 0.06 1.99
C LEU A 26 9.64 0.73 2.63
N CYS A 27 9.76 2.04 2.77
CA CYS A 27 8.81 2.92 3.38
C CYS A 27 7.50 2.77 2.61
N PHE A 28 6.53 2.16 3.28
CA PHE A 28 5.13 2.28 2.94
C PHE A 28 4.84 3.77 2.70
N SER A 29 4.54 4.09 1.46
CA SER A 29 4.39 5.46 1.00
C SER A 29 2.94 5.91 1.12
N ASP A 30 2.75 7.19 1.46
CA ASP A 30 1.44 7.81 1.46
C ASP A 30 0.84 7.72 0.05
N CYS A 31 -0.45 7.40 -0.07
CA CYS A 31 -1.13 7.32 -1.34
C CYS A 31 -1.10 8.67 -2.09
N PRO A 32 -0.60 8.74 -3.33
CA PRO A 32 -0.62 9.97 -4.12
C PRO A 32 -2.01 10.34 -4.63
N VAL A 33 -3.00 9.45 -4.51
CA VAL A 33 -4.40 9.68 -4.89
C VAL A 33 -5.17 10.15 -3.67
N ASN A 34 -5.84 11.29 -3.78
CA ASN A 34 -6.74 11.77 -2.73
C ASN A 34 -8.10 11.07 -2.85
N PHE A 35 -8.30 10.02 -2.04
CA PHE A 35 -9.56 9.28 -2.01
C PHE A 35 -10.70 10.05 -1.32
N GLU A 36 -10.41 10.95 -0.38
CA GLU A 36 -11.42 11.71 0.38
C GLU A 36 -12.46 12.40 -0.51
N PHE A 37 -12.02 12.97 -1.63
CA PHE A 37 -12.87 13.76 -2.54
C PHE A 37 -13.34 13.00 -3.78
N GLN A 38 -13.24 11.66 -3.79
CA GLN A 38 -13.73 10.87 -4.91
C GLN A 38 -15.26 10.74 -4.92
N ASN A 39 -15.82 10.41 -6.08
CA ASN A 39 -17.27 10.26 -6.23
C ASN A 39 -17.74 8.85 -5.77
N TYR A 40 -18.07 8.74 -4.49
CA TYR A 40 -18.58 7.49 -3.90
C TYR A 40 -20.00 7.12 -4.31
N THR A 41 -20.75 8.02 -4.96
CA THR A 41 -22.11 7.74 -5.45
C THR A 41 -22.10 6.61 -6.49
N VAL A 42 -21.00 6.42 -7.22
CA VAL A 42 -20.82 5.31 -8.17
C VAL A 42 -21.06 3.95 -7.50
N ILE A 43 -20.65 3.79 -6.24
CA ILE A 43 -20.83 2.57 -5.44
C ILE A 43 -22.16 2.64 -4.68
N THR A 44 -22.39 3.71 -3.91
CA THR A 44 -23.50 3.79 -2.93
C THR A 44 -24.89 3.87 -3.59
N SER A 45 -24.98 4.25 -4.85
CA SER A 45 -26.24 4.25 -5.60
C SER A 45 -26.72 2.84 -5.99
N ARG A 46 -25.78 1.89 -6.19
CA ARG A 46 -26.04 0.54 -6.71
C ARG A 46 -25.84 -0.55 -5.65
N CYS A 47 -24.76 -0.49 -4.89
CA CYS A 47 -24.47 -1.46 -3.84
C CYS A 47 -25.22 -1.11 -2.55
N LYS A 48 -26.41 -1.67 -2.35
CA LYS A 48 -27.28 -1.35 -1.19
C LYS A 48 -27.52 -2.55 -0.29
N GLY A 49 -27.45 -2.29 1.01
CA GLY A 49 -27.85 -3.25 2.04
C GLY A 49 -29.37 -3.42 2.12
N PRO A 50 -29.84 -4.44 2.86
CA PRO A 50 -29.06 -5.35 3.71
C PRO A 50 -28.46 -6.55 2.96
N LYS A 51 -28.93 -6.84 1.73
CA LYS A 51 -28.53 -8.04 0.98
C LYS A 51 -27.26 -7.87 0.16
N TYR A 52 -26.85 -6.64 -0.16
CA TYR A 52 -25.65 -6.33 -0.94
C TYR A 52 -25.51 -7.21 -2.20
N PRO A 53 -26.34 -6.99 -3.23
CA PRO A 53 -26.36 -7.84 -4.42
C PRO A 53 -24.95 -7.92 -5.05
N PRO A 54 -24.33 -9.12 -5.14
CA PRO A 54 -22.91 -9.24 -5.48
C PRO A 54 -22.57 -8.62 -6.82
N LYS A 55 -23.40 -8.88 -7.84
CA LYS A 55 -23.21 -8.32 -9.18
C LYS A 55 -23.16 -6.80 -9.17
N ASP A 56 -24.17 -6.14 -8.63
CA ASP A 56 -24.24 -4.67 -8.64
C ASP A 56 -23.14 -4.06 -7.76
N CYS A 57 -22.79 -4.70 -6.64
CA CYS A 57 -21.70 -4.27 -5.77
C CYS A 57 -20.33 -4.39 -6.45
N CYS A 58 -20.07 -5.47 -7.17
CA CYS A 58 -18.80 -5.68 -7.84
C CYS A 58 -18.67 -4.85 -9.10
N ASP A 59 -19.72 -4.74 -9.91
CA ASP A 59 -19.71 -3.90 -11.12
C ASP A 59 -19.49 -2.42 -10.75
N SER A 60 -20.16 -1.95 -9.69
CA SER A 60 -20.00 -0.57 -9.22
C SER A 60 -18.64 -0.31 -8.57
N PHE A 61 -18.11 -1.29 -7.82
CA PHE A 61 -16.77 -1.21 -7.26
C PHE A 61 -15.69 -1.19 -8.36
N LYS A 62 -15.83 -2.01 -9.40
CA LYS A 62 -14.94 -1.98 -10.58
C LYS A 62 -14.93 -0.62 -11.24
N GLU A 63 -16.11 -0.05 -11.51
CA GLU A 63 -16.21 1.27 -12.14
C GLU A 63 -15.51 2.37 -11.32
N PHE A 64 -15.55 2.26 -9.99
CA PHE A 64 -14.86 3.19 -9.10
C PHE A 64 -13.34 2.93 -9.00
N ALA A 65 -12.93 1.67 -8.81
CA ALA A 65 -11.56 1.31 -8.45
C ALA A 65 -10.62 1.16 -9.66
N CYS A 66 -11.14 0.73 -10.81
CA CYS A 66 -10.32 0.43 -11.97
C CYS A 66 -9.52 1.60 -12.56
N PRO A 67 -10.00 2.86 -12.54
CA PRO A 67 -9.17 4.01 -12.90
C PRO A 67 -7.89 4.12 -12.05
N PHE A 68 -7.92 3.63 -10.81
CA PHE A 68 -6.82 3.75 -9.85
C PHE A 68 -6.01 2.44 -9.68
N ASN A 69 -6.20 1.44 -10.56
CA ASN A 69 -5.61 0.10 -10.42
C ASN A 69 -4.09 0.09 -10.20
N ASN A 70 -3.34 0.98 -10.86
CA ASN A 70 -1.89 1.08 -10.74
C ASN A 70 -1.43 1.54 -9.35
N TYR A 71 -2.29 2.28 -8.63
CA TYR A 71 -1.99 2.77 -7.29
C TYR A 71 -2.44 1.79 -6.22
N ILE A 72 -3.66 1.25 -6.34
CA ILE A 72 -4.23 0.34 -5.35
C ILE A 72 -3.63 -1.08 -5.40
N ASN A 73 -3.00 -1.47 -6.52
CA ASN A 73 -2.30 -2.74 -6.64
C ASN A 73 -0.79 -2.64 -6.28
N ASP A 74 -0.31 -1.45 -5.93
CA ASP A 74 1.07 -1.25 -5.51
C ASP A 74 1.19 -1.43 -4.00
N GLU A 75 1.78 -2.57 -3.60
CA GLU A 75 1.98 -2.97 -2.21
C GLU A 75 2.97 -2.08 -1.43
N SER A 76 3.67 -1.16 -2.11
CA SER A 76 4.58 -0.20 -1.47
C SER A 76 3.88 1.07 -0.96
N ASN A 77 2.57 1.20 -1.11
CA ASN A 77 1.80 2.35 -0.68
C ASN A 77 0.50 2.00 0.05
N ASP A 78 -0.14 3.00 0.65
CA ASP A 78 -1.35 2.83 1.47
C ASP A 78 -2.69 3.00 0.73
N CYS A 79 -2.66 3.12 -0.60
CA CYS A 79 -3.83 3.47 -1.41
C CYS A 79 -4.99 2.50 -1.24
N ALA A 80 -4.74 1.18 -1.22
CA ALA A 80 -5.80 0.20 -1.06
C ALA A 80 -6.53 0.35 0.28
N SER A 81 -5.78 0.45 1.37
CA SER A 81 -6.31 0.63 2.72
C SER A 81 -7.07 1.95 2.87
N THR A 82 -6.52 3.04 2.34
CA THR A 82 -7.14 4.36 2.33
C THR A 82 -8.44 4.36 1.52
N MET A 83 -8.44 3.77 0.32
CA MET A 83 -9.63 3.63 -0.53
C MET A 83 -10.76 2.87 0.21
N PHE A 84 -10.47 1.69 0.75
CA PHE A 84 -11.50 0.91 1.46
C PHE A 84 -12.03 1.59 2.71
N SER A 85 -11.18 2.35 3.42
CA SER A 85 -11.60 3.12 4.60
C SER A 85 -12.70 4.12 4.24
N TYR A 86 -12.51 4.91 3.18
CA TYR A 86 -13.51 5.88 2.74
C TYR A 86 -14.75 5.21 2.09
N ILE A 87 -14.58 4.12 1.33
CA ILE A 87 -15.71 3.35 0.81
C ILE A 87 -16.61 2.88 1.95
N ASN A 88 -16.02 2.30 3.00
CA ASN A 88 -16.76 1.80 4.16
C ASN A 88 -17.39 2.95 4.95
N LEU A 89 -16.69 4.07 5.10
CA LEU A 89 -17.19 5.25 5.81
C LEU A 89 -18.43 5.85 5.12
N TYR A 90 -18.34 6.15 3.82
CA TYR A 90 -19.44 6.81 3.10
C TYR A 90 -20.59 5.86 2.76
N GLY A 91 -20.29 4.61 2.48
CA GLY A 91 -21.30 3.60 2.15
C GLY A 91 -21.89 2.87 3.36
N LYS A 92 -21.31 3.04 4.55
CA LYS A 92 -21.63 2.27 5.77
C LYS A 92 -21.54 0.76 5.55
N TYR A 93 -20.56 0.33 4.75
CA TYR A 93 -20.37 -1.07 4.41
C TYR A 93 -19.67 -1.84 5.54
N PRO A 94 -20.03 -3.12 5.76
CA PRO A 94 -19.29 -3.96 6.68
C PRO A 94 -17.87 -4.22 6.14
N PRO A 95 -16.88 -4.36 7.04
CA PRO A 95 -15.50 -4.64 6.64
C PRO A 95 -15.43 -5.96 5.88
N GLY A 96 -14.70 -5.97 4.77
CA GLY A 96 -14.51 -7.17 3.96
C GLY A 96 -15.65 -7.49 2.98
N LEU A 97 -16.71 -6.68 2.89
CA LEU A 97 -17.83 -6.91 1.95
C LEU A 97 -17.32 -7.18 0.52
N PHE A 98 -16.54 -6.24 -0.04
CA PHE A 98 -16.06 -6.36 -1.42
C PHE A 98 -15.03 -7.47 -1.60
N ALA A 99 -14.23 -7.79 -0.57
CA ALA A 99 -13.28 -8.90 -0.62
C ALA A 99 -13.98 -10.27 -0.64
N HIS A 100 -15.16 -10.36 -0.01
CA HIS A 100 -15.98 -11.56 0.01
C HIS A 100 -16.84 -11.70 -1.25
N GLU A 101 -17.53 -10.62 -1.64
CA GLU A 101 -18.48 -10.66 -2.76
C GLU A 101 -17.80 -10.63 -4.14
N CYS A 102 -16.66 -9.96 -4.27
CA CYS A 102 -16.05 -9.63 -5.58
C CYS A 102 -14.81 -10.46 -5.88
N ARG A 103 -15.00 -11.78 -6.02
CA ARG A 103 -13.93 -12.72 -6.38
C ARG A 103 -14.20 -13.40 -7.72
N GLU A 104 -13.42 -13.04 -8.74
CA GLU A 104 -13.55 -13.61 -10.10
C GLU A 104 -12.55 -14.73 -10.39
N GLY A 105 -11.52 -14.89 -9.54
CA GLY A 105 -10.52 -15.93 -9.70
C GLY A 105 -9.36 -15.82 -8.71
N LYS A 106 -8.23 -16.44 -9.06
CA LYS A 106 -7.00 -16.43 -8.24
C LYS A 106 -6.25 -15.09 -8.31
N LEU A 107 -6.43 -14.33 -9.39
CA LEU A 107 -5.78 -13.03 -9.63
C LEU A 107 -6.56 -11.85 -9.03
N GLY A 108 -7.66 -12.12 -8.31
CA GLY A 108 -8.52 -11.08 -7.77
C GLY A 108 -9.60 -10.64 -8.76
N LEU A 109 -9.87 -9.34 -8.78
CA LEU A 109 -10.93 -8.71 -9.55
C LEU A 109 -10.35 -8.07 -10.82
N SER A 110 -10.85 -8.45 -12.01
CA SER A 110 -10.34 -7.91 -13.26
C SER A 110 -11.00 -6.59 -13.62
N CYS A 111 -10.20 -5.64 -14.10
CA CYS A 111 -10.67 -4.36 -14.67
C CYS A 111 -10.98 -4.42 -16.16
N GLU A 112 -10.91 -5.61 -16.76
CA GLU A 112 -11.26 -5.82 -18.16
C GLU A 112 -12.73 -5.46 -18.42
N GLY A 113 -12.99 -4.72 -19.49
CA GLY A 113 -14.32 -4.24 -19.85
C GLY A 113 -14.80 -2.96 -19.14
N VAL A 114 -13.99 -2.35 -18.26
CA VAL A 114 -14.31 -1.04 -17.65
C VAL A 114 -13.71 0.09 -18.51
N PRO A 115 -14.50 1.09 -18.95
CA PRO A 115 -13.96 2.24 -19.66
C PRO A 115 -12.99 3.02 -18.75
N GLN A 116 -11.74 3.16 -19.19
CA GLN A 116 -10.71 3.93 -18.48
C GLN A 116 -11.13 5.41 -18.42
N LYS A 117 -11.14 5.99 -17.21
CA LYS A 117 -11.22 7.45 -17.03
C LYS A 117 -9.86 7.94 -16.56
N ASP A 118 -9.35 8.99 -17.20
CA ASP A 118 -8.05 9.56 -16.87
C ASP A 118 -8.03 10.05 -15.41
N VAL A 119 -7.07 9.54 -14.63
CA VAL A 119 -6.86 9.97 -13.24
C VAL A 119 -6.11 11.30 -13.21
N VAL A 120 -6.74 12.34 -12.66
CA VAL A 120 -6.09 13.62 -12.38
C VAL A 120 -5.12 13.42 -11.22
N LYS A 121 -3.81 13.53 -11.50
CA LYS A 121 -2.76 13.49 -10.48
C LYS A 121 -2.66 14.84 -9.77
N SER A 122 -2.90 14.87 -8.47
CA SER A 122 -2.63 16.05 -7.63
C SER A 122 -1.26 15.86 -6.96
N GLY A 123 -0.21 16.41 -7.58
CA GLY A 123 1.15 16.34 -7.04
C GLY A 123 1.42 17.39 -5.96
N VAL A 124 1.73 16.95 -4.74
CA VAL A 124 2.36 17.78 -3.71
C VAL A 124 3.88 17.64 -3.83
N GLN A 125 4.60 18.73 -4.09
CA GLN A 125 6.07 18.74 -4.09
C GLN A 125 6.59 18.58 -2.66
N ARG A 126 7.15 17.41 -2.35
CA ARG A 126 7.83 17.16 -1.06
C ARG A 126 9.23 17.76 -1.12
N ALA A 127 9.47 18.83 -0.37
CA ALA A 127 10.78 19.41 -0.18
C ALA A 127 11.75 18.34 0.36
N ARG A 128 12.84 18.08 -0.37
CA ARG A 128 13.91 17.15 -0.02
C ARG A 128 14.69 17.69 1.18
N SER A 129 14.28 17.35 2.39
CA SER A 129 15.00 17.73 3.62
C SER A 129 16.33 16.97 3.72
N SER A 130 17.40 17.73 3.91
CA SER A 130 18.80 17.30 3.94
C SER A 130 19.14 16.50 5.20
N SER A 131 18.67 15.24 5.29
CA SER A 131 18.97 14.34 6.42
C SER A 131 20.11 13.34 6.18
N LEU A 132 20.64 13.26 4.96
CA LEU A 132 21.65 12.26 4.57
C LEU A 132 23.00 12.42 5.30
N ALA A 133 23.38 13.65 5.67
CA ALA A 133 24.67 13.91 6.31
C ALA A 133 24.75 13.39 7.77
N LEU A 134 23.61 13.34 8.48
CA LEU A 134 23.53 12.87 9.87
C LEU A 134 23.62 11.34 9.96
N ILE A 135 23.12 10.62 8.96
CA ILE A 135 23.12 9.15 8.94
C ILE A 135 24.55 8.61 8.73
N THR A 136 25.35 9.23 7.86
CA THR A 136 26.75 8.85 7.62
C THR A 136 27.65 9.02 8.84
N LEU A 137 27.37 10.01 9.70
CA LEU A 137 28.16 10.30 10.90
C LEU A 137 27.96 9.23 11.99
N MET A 138 26.73 8.72 12.15
CA MET A 138 26.42 7.72 13.17
C MET A 138 26.98 6.33 12.82
N CYS A 139 26.97 5.94 11.54
CA CYS A 139 27.58 4.67 11.10
C CYS A 139 29.10 4.63 11.31
N GLY A 140 29.80 5.75 11.10
CA GLY A 140 31.26 5.84 11.30
C GLY A 140 31.68 5.72 12.76
N LEU A 141 30.89 6.30 13.69
CA LEU A 141 31.17 6.24 15.12
C LEU A 141 31.06 4.81 15.66
N VAL A 142 30.05 4.06 15.19
CA VAL A 142 29.85 2.65 15.58
C VAL A 142 31.04 1.78 15.13
N ALA A 143 31.56 1.98 13.92
CA ALA A 143 32.72 1.23 13.44
C ALA A 143 33.99 1.45 14.28
N LEU A 144 34.15 2.64 14.87
CA LEU A 144 35.28 2.97 15.75
C LEU A 144 35.14 2.37 17.16
N PHE A 145 33.93 2.08 17.63
CA PHE A 145 33.70 1.41 18.91
C PHE A 145 33.86 -0.13 18.85
N PHE A 146 33.83 -0.70 17.64
CA PHE A 146 33.96 -2.15 17.40
C PHE A 146 35.34 -2.56 16.85
N GLN A 147 36.36 -1.68 16.95
CA GLN A 147 37.76 -1.96 16.64
C GLN A 147 38.61 -2.00 17.91
#